data_AF-A0A2A3LFB3-F1
#
_entry.id   AF-A0A2A3LFB3-F1
#
_cell.length_a   1.000
_cell.length_b   1.000
_cell.length_c   1.000
_cell.angle_alpha   90.00
_cell.angle_beta   90.00
_cell.angle_gamma   90.00
#
_symmetry.space_group_name_H-M   'P 1'
#
loop_
_entity.id
_entity.type
_entity.pdbx_description
1 polymer ?
#
loop_
_entity_poly.entity_id
_entity_poly.type
_entity_poly.pdbx_seq_one_letter_code
_entity_poly.pdbx_strand_id
1 'polypeptide(L)'
;MAYFQFQPRWKEELVCSYAGGSFVLDMPMGITSVYMPTQAAWPAHAPPGLADKWSLLHEELSAWCASNSIPLYVTDPPYVG
;
A
#
# COMPACT_ATOMS: atom_id res chain seq x y z
N MET A 1 25.36 4.05 -25.78
CA MET A 1 25.33 4.07 -24.31
C MET A 1 23.90 4.38 -23.90
N ALA A 2 23.30 3.56 -23.03
CA ALA A 2 21.97 3.86 -22.50
C ALA A 2 22.12 4.75 -21.26
N TYR A 3 21.30 5.79 -21.14
CA TYR A 3 21.32 6.71 -20.00
C TYR A 3 20.53 6.16 -18.78
N PHE A 4 19.57 5.26 -19.02
CA PHE A 4 18.85 4.48 -18.00
C PHE A 4 18.52 3.08 -18.55
N GLN A 5 18.50 2.07 -17.69
CA GLN A 5 18.09 0.70 -18.01
C GLN A 5 17.31 0.08 -16.84
N PHE A 6 16.26 -0.66 -17.16
CA PHE A 6 15.30 -1.21 -16.19
C PHE A 6 15.10 -2.70 -16.44
N GLN A 7 14.97 -3.47 -15.36
CA GLN A 7 14.77 -4.92 -15.36
C GLN A 7 13.91 -5.33 -14.13
N PRO A 8 13.60 -6.62 -13.93
CA PRO A 8 12.28 -7.13 -13.55
C PRO A 8 11.58 -6.46 -12.35
N ARG A 9 10.25 -6.39 -12.46
CA ARG A 9 9.28 -5.96 -11.45
C ARG A 9 8.28 -7.09 -11.20
N TRP A 10 8.60 -7.99 -10.28
CA TRP A 10 7.59 -8.85 -9.65
C TRP A 10 7.08 -8.12 -8.40
N LYS A 11 5.77 -7.92 -8.29
CA LYS A 11 5.13 -7.18 -7.20
C LYS A 11 4.08 -8.07 -6.56
N GLU A 12 4.27 -8.41 -5.29
CA GLU A 12 3.20 -8.98 -4.47
C GLU A 12 2.34 -7.85 -3.89
N GLU A 13 1.05 -8.08 -3.92
CA GLU A 13 0.00 -7.09 -3.76
C GLU A 13 -0.97 -7.59 -2.69
N LEU A 14 -1.20 -6.78 -1.65
CA LEU A 14 -2.24 -7.03 -0.67
C LEU A 14 -3.55 -6.45 -1.17
N VAL A 15 -4.52 -7.31 -1.48
CA VAL A 15 -5.84 -6.88 -1.93
C VAL A 15 -6.73 -6.56 -0.73
N CYS A 16 -7.12 -5.30 -0.59
CA CYS A 16 -8.15 -4.85 0.33
C CYS A 16 -9.51 -4.82 -0.40
N SER A 17 -10.50 -5.55 0.11
CA SER A 17 -11.87 -5.56 -0.44
C SER A 17 -12.84 -4.85 0.51
N TYR A 18 -13.70 -3.99 -0.04
CA TYR A 18 -14.71 -3.23 0.70
C TYR A 18 -16.04 -3.20 -0.08
N ALA A 19 -17.12 -2.71 0.53
CA ALA A 19 -18.45 -2.72 -0.09
C ALA A 19 -18.53 -1.99 -1.45
N GLY A 20 -17.61 -1.04 -1.71
CA GLY A 20 -17.55 -0.25 -2.94
C GLY A 20 -16.51 -0.71 -3.95
N GLY A 21 -15.80 -1.82 -3.71
CA GLY A 21 -14.79 -2.35 -4.64
C GLY A 21 -13.59 -2.98 -3.94
N SER A 22 -12.45 -2.95 -4.61
CA SER A 22 -11.19 -3.44 -4.07
C SER A 22 -10.04 -2.52 -4.49
N PHE A 23 -9.03 -2.40 -3.65
CA PHE A 23 -7.77 -1.74 -3.98
C PHE A 23 -6.59 -2.56 -3.48
N VAL A 24 -5.40 -2.17 -3.91
CA VAL A 24 -4.17 -2.91 -3.64
C VAL A 24 -3.20 -2.07 -2.82
N LEU A 25 -2.56 -2.70 -1.85
CA LEU A 25 -1.40 -2.19 -1.11
C LEU A 25 -0.15 -3.01 -1.45
N ASP A 26 1.02 -2.42 -1.22
CA ASP A 26 2.30 -3.06 -1.53
C ASP A 26 2.68 -4.04 -0.41
N MET A 27 2.98 -5.30 -0.77
CA MET A 27 3.34 -6.36 0.18
C MET A 27 4.46 -7.26 -0.38
N PRO A 28 5.75 -6.96 -0.17
CA PRO A 28 6.85 -7.69 -0.82
C PRO A 28 7.08 -9.11 -0.27
N MET A 29 7.49 -10.04 -1.15
CA MET A 29 7.70 -11.47 -0.79
C MET A 29 8.89 -11.75 0.14
N GLY A 30 9.87 -10.85 0.22
CA GLY A 30 11.13 -11.11 0.92
C GLY A 30 10.98 -11.07 2.44
N ILE A 31 10.52 -9.92 2.95
CA ILE A 31 10.09 -9.75 4.33
C ILE A 31 8.66 -9.27 4.22
N THR A 32 7.72 -10.18 4.46
CA THR A 32 6.29 -9.87 4.42
C THR A 32 6.02 -8.65 5.29
N SER A 33 5.71 -7.54 4.65
CA SER A 33 5.49 -6.23 5.24
C SER A 33 4.40 -5.55 4.45
N VAL A 34 3.60 -4.68 5.06
CA VAL A 34 2.61 -3.89 4.32
C VAL A 34 3.07 -2.44 4.27
N TYR A 35 2.97 -1.82 3.11
CA TYR A 35 3.23 -0.39 2.94
C TYR A 35 1.93 0.34 2.66
N MET A 36 1.68 1.36 3.48
CA MET A 36 0.51 2.23 3.38
C MET A 36 0.95 3.67 3.09
N PRO A 37 0.26 4.41 2.21
CA PRO A 37 0.55 5.83 1.98
C PRO A 37 0.40 6.66 3.25
N THR A 38 1.16 7.75 3.38
CA THR A 38 0.92 8.74 4.44
C THR A 38 -0.47 9.36 4.30
N GLN A 39 -1.00 9.92 5.39
CA GLN A 39 -2.27 10.62 5.37
C GLN A 39 -2.31 11.77 4.36
N ALA A 40 -1.17 12.46 4.17
CA ALA A 40 -1.04 13.55 3.21
C ALA A 40 -1.05 13.06 1.76
N ALA A 41 -0.45 11.89 1.49
CA ALA A 41 -0.38 11.31 0.15
C ALA A 41 -1.63 10.53 -0.24
N TRP A 42 -2.38 10.02 0.74
CA TRP A 42 -3.54 9.16 0.52
C TRP A 42 -4.58 9.74 -0.45
N PRO A 43 -4.98 11.02 -0.39
CA PRO A 43 -5.96 11.56 -1.33
C PRO A 43 -5.55 11.44 -2.81
N ALA A 44 -4.24 11.37 -3.10
CA ALA A 44 -3.73 11.19 -4.46
C ALA A 44 -3.72 9.72 -4.93
N HIS A 45 -3.71 8.76 -4.00
CA HIS A 45 -3.66 7.32 -4.28
C HIS A 45 -4.96 6.58 -3.97
N ALA A 46 -5.84 7.20 -3.18
CA ALA A 46 -7.08 6.61 -2.71
C ALA A 46 -8.03 6.37 -3.88
N PRO A 47 -8.74 5.22 -3.89
CA PRO A 47 -9.89 5.04 -4.74
C PRO A 47 -10.95 6.14 -4.51
N PRO A 48 -11.79 6.43 -5.51
CA PRO A 48 -12.89 7.39 -5.37
C PRO A 48 -13.75 7.07 -4.14
N GLY A 49 -13.94 8.06 -3.27
CA GLY A 49 -14.75 7.92 -2.05
C GLY A 49 -14.03 7.38 -0.82
N LEU A 50 -12.70 7.14 -0.89
CA LEU A 50 -11.90 6.73 0.26
C LEU A 50 -10.91 7.79 0.75
N ALA A 51 -10.81 8.95 0.09
CA ALA A 51 -9.82 9.98 0.42
C ALA A 51 -9.90 10.48 1.89
N ASP A 52 -11.08 10.47 2.50
CA ASP A 52 -11.32 10.82 3.90
C ASP A 52 -11.19 9.63 4.88
N LYS A 53 -11.03 8.41 4.37
CA LYS A 53 -11.02 7.16 5.16
C LYS A 53 -9.64 6.71 5.62
N TRP A 54 -8.62 7.55 5.50
CA TRP A 54 -7.25 7.17 5.85
C TRP A 54 -7.12 6.63 7.27
N SER A 55 -7.74 7.30 8.25
CA SER A 55 -7.65 6.90 9.66
C SER A 55 -8.32 5.55 9.92
N LEU A 56 -9.48 5.31 9.31
CA LEU A 56 -10.18 4.03 9.38
C LEU A 56 -9.34 2.92 8.74
N LEU A 57 -8.81 3.16 7.54
CA LEU A 57 -7.93 2.21 6.85
C LEU A 57 -6.69 1.88 7.70
N HIS A 58 -6.05 2.90 8.29
CA HIS A 58 -4.86 2.71 9.11
C HIS A 58 -5.17 1.85 10.34
N GLU A 59 -6.30 2.08 11.00
CA GLU A 59 -6.73 1.30 12.17
C GLU A 59 -6.99 -0.17 11.81
N GLU A 60 -7.82 -0.41 10.79
CA GLU A 60 -8.17 -1.78 10.36
C GLU A 60 -6.95 -2.54 9.83
N LEU A 61 -6.10 -1.88 9.04
CA LEU A 61 -4.89 -2.47 8.50
C LEU A 61 -3.85 -2.76 9.59
N SER A 62 -3.71 -1.87 10.57
CA SER A 62 -2.82 -2.08 11.73
C SER A 62 -3.26 -3.30 12.53
N ALA A 63 -4.56 -3.45 12.79
CA ALA A 63 -5.10 -4.59 13.51
C ALA A 63 -4.85 -5.91 12.76
N TRP A 64 -5.07 -5.92 11.44
CA TRP A 64 -4.79 -7.09 10.61
C TRP A 64 -3.29 -7.42 10.55
N CYS A 65 -2.44 -6.41 10.39
CA CYS A 65 -0.98 -6.60 10.40
C CYS A 65 -0.51 -7.20 11.74
N ALA A 66 -1.03 -6.68 12.86
CA ALA A 66 -0.72 -7.21 14.20
C ALA A 66 -1.17 -8.67 14.37
N SER A 67 -2.37 -9.05 13.90
CA SER A 67 -2.84 -10.44 14.02
C SER A 67 -2.02 -11.42 13.19
N ASN A 68 -1.43 -10.96 12.09
CA ASN A 68 -0.62 -11.78 11.19
C ASN A 68 0.89 -11.68 11.47
N SER A 69 1.30 -10.92 12.50
CA SER A 69 2.71 -10.63 12.80
C SER A 69 3.46 -10.01 11.61
N ILE A 70 2.77 -9.15 10.85
CA ILE A 70 3.30 -8.46 9.68
C ILE A 70 3.65 -7.01 10.08
N PRO A 71 4.85 -6.50 9.77
CA PRO A 71 5.18 -5.09 9.95
C PRO A 71 4.35 -4.20 9.02
N LEU A 72 3.81 -3.09 9.55
CA LEU A 72 3.16 -2.04 8.78
C LEU A 72 4.05 -0.80 8.72
N TYR A 73 4.31 -0.32 7.51
CA TYR A 73 5.09 0.90 7.25
C TYR A 73 4.21 1.96 6.60
N VAL A 74 4.09 3.11 7.27
CA VAL A 74 3.45 4.29 6.69
C VAL A 74 4.53 5.13 6.01
N THR A 75 4.50 5.19 4.68
CA THR A 75 5.50 5.90 3.88
C THR A 75 4.83 6.61 2.71
N ASP A 76 5.38 7.75 2.30
CA ASP A 76 5.11 8.30 0.97
C ASP A 76 5.64 7.28 -0.04
N PRO A 77 5.00 7.06 -1.21
CA PRO A 77 5.35 5.92 -2.03
C PRO A 77 6.85 6.00 -2.41
N PRO A 78 7.60 4.90 -2.39
CA PRO A 78 8.75 4.82 -3.26
C PRO A 78 8.20 5.02 -4.68
N TYR A 79 8.62 6.11 -5.32
CA TYR A 79 8.24 6.50 -6.68
C TYR A 79 8.05 5.29 -7.60
N VAL A 80 6.86 5.11 -8.17
CA VAL A 80 6.65 4.20 -9.32
C VAL A 80 5.89 4.93 -10.42
N GLY A 81 6.57 5.92 -11.01
CA GLY A 81 6.33 6.42 -12.36
C GLY A 81 7.36 5.86 -13.32
#